data_AF-A0AAN8C8M8-F1
#
_entry.id   AF-A0AAN8C8M8-F1
#
_cell.length_a   1.000
_cell.length_b   1.000
_cell.length_c   1.000
_cell.angle_alpha   90.00
_cell.angle_beta   90.00
_cell.angle_gamma   90.00
#
_symmetry.space_group_name_H-M   'P 1'
#
loop_
_entity.id
_entity.type
_entity.pdbx_description
1 polymer ?
#
loop_
_entity_poly.entity_id
_entity_poly.type
_entity_poly.pdbx_seq_one_letter_code
_entity_poly.pdbx_strand_id
1 'polypeptide(L)'
;MDGEVKIGDFGLVTRDDDDDDEDFALMERTRHRGTSTYMAPEQITGKTYDRKVDIFALGLIYFELLWKLSTGHERGVVWSDARSQKLPEEFSLTFAKENEIITLMLSEKPEERPEASTLKAELEKLAQTHNLDHERATV
;
A
#
# COMPACT_ATOMS: atom_id res chain seq x y z
N MET A 1 16.19 -17.30 -14.38
CA MET A 1 14.95 -16.52 -14.47
C MET A 1 15.25 -15.24 -13.74
N ASP A 2 15.52 -14.17 -14.48
CA ASP A 2 15.86 -12.87 -13.92
C ASP A 2 14.63 -12.36 -13.18
N GLY A 3 14.76 -12.11 -11.86
CA GLY A 3 13.67 -11.78 -10.93
C GLY A 3 13.06 -10.40 -11.14
N GLU A 4 12.75 -10.04 -12.38
CA GLU A 4 12.14 -8.77 -12.75
C GLU A 4 10.63 -8.80 -12.49
N VAL A 5 10.17 -7.89 -11.63
CA VAL A 5 8.74 -7.63 -11.43
C VAL A 5 8.24 -6.75 -12.58
N LYS A 6 7.10 -7.13 -13.16
CA LYS A 6 6.44 -6.37 -14.24
C LYS A 6 5.09 -5.87 -13.75
N ILE A 7 4.81 -4.60 -14.02
CA ILE A 7 3.50 -4.00 -13.80
C ILE A 7 2.69 -4.17 -15.09
N GLY A 8 1.42 -4.55 -14.95
CA GLY A 8 0.47 -4.70 -16.05
C GLY A 8 -0.91 -4.23 -15.61
N ASP A 9 -1.84 -4.16 -16.56
CA ASP A 9 -3.20 -3.63 -16.40
C ASP A 9 -3.24 -2.11 -16.16
N PHE A 10 -3.09 -1.35 -17.25
CA PHE A 10 -3.21 0.12 -17.27
C PHE A 10 -4.64 0.59 -17.56
N GLY A 11 -5.66 -0.29 -17.42
CA GLY A 11 -7.04 0.02 -17.80
C GLY A 11 -7.73 1.11 -16.97
N LEU A 12 -7.08 1.57 -15.90
CA LEU A 12 -7.55 2.59 -14.96
C LEU A 12 -6.59 3.80 -14.87
N VAL A 13 -5.61 3.91 -15.76
CA VAL A 13 -4.68 5.06 -15.75
C VAL A 13 -5.45 6.31 -16.12
N THR A 14 -5.52 7.26 -15.20
CA THR A 14 -6.02 8.61 -15.43
C THR A 14 -4.85 9.54 -15.73
N ARG A 15 -5.11 10.56 -16.55
CA ARG A 15 -4.15 11.66 -16.75
C ARG A 15 -4.28 12.58 -15.54
N ASP A 16 -3.20 13.26 -15.16
CA ASP A 16 -3.23 14.32 -14.14
C ASP A 16 -4.07 15.56 -14.58
N ASP A 17 -4.65 15.54 -15.79
CA ASP A 17 -5.47 16.62 -16.34
C ASP A 17 -6.95 16.39 -15.99
N ASP A 18 -7.61 17.47 -15.49
CA ASP A 18 -8.96 17.56 -14.91
C ASP A 18 -10.14 17.15 -15.84
N ASP A 19 -10.15 15.96 -16.45
CA ASP A 19 -11.33 15.44 -17.16
C ASP A 19 -12.20 14.60 -16.21
N ASP A 20 -13.06 15.32 -15.47
CA ASP A 20 -13.93 14.88 -14.37
C ASP A 20 -14.97 13.77 -14.68
N ASP A 21 -15.26 13.50 -15.96
CA ASP A 21 -16.42 12.67 -16.35
C ASP A 21 -16.10 11.17 -16.49
N GLU A 22 -14.84 10.78 -16.77
CA GLU A 22 -14.46 9.36 -16.91
C GLU A 22 -14.24 8.67 -15.56
N ASP A 23 -13.80 9.41 -14.54
CA ASP A 23 -13.38 8.85 -13.26
C ASP A 23 -14.55 8.29 -12.42
N PHE A 24 -15.73 8.92 -12.50
CA PHE A 24 -16.94 8.44 -11.84
C PHE A 24 -17.44 7.09 -12.40
N ALA A 25 -17.31 6.88 -13.72
CA ALA A 25 -17.70 5.63 -14.36
C ALA A 25 -16.75 4.46 -14.01
N LEU A 26 -15.47 4.76 -13.75
CA LEU A 26 -14.47 3.78 -13.28
C LEU A 26 -14.72 3.37 -11.82
N MET A 27 -15.09 4.32 -10.95
CA MET A 27 -15.49 4.03 -9.56
C MET A 27 -16.75 3.14 -9.48
N GLU A 28 -17.76 3.40 -10.31
CA GLU A 28 -18.99 2.60 -10.31
C GLU A 28 -18.74 1.14 -10.74
N ARG A 29 -17.84 0.93 -11.72
CA ARG A 29 -17.45 -0.42 -12.19
C ARG A 29 -16.62 -1.21 -11.17
N THR A 30 -15.81 -0.55 -10.35
CA THR A 30 -14.93 -1.18 -9.34
C THR A 30 -15.62 -1.39 -7.98
N ARG A 31 -16.72 -0.67 -7.69
CA ARG A 31 -17.50 -0.83 -6.44
C ARG A 31 -18.13 -2.23 -6.29
N HIS A 32 -18.36 -2.95 -7.39
CA HIS A 32 -19.06 -4.26 -7.40
C HIS A 32 -18.20 -5.46 -7.83
N ARG A 33 -16.92 -5.24 -8.17
CA ARG A 33 -15.96 -6.30 -8.52
C ARG A 33 -14.61 -5.99 -7.90
N GLY A 34 -14.06 -6.94 -7.16
CA GLY A 34 -12.91 -6.74 -6.27
C GLY A 34 -11.69 -6.10 -6.94
N THR A 35 -11.50 -4.80 -6.64
CA THR A 35 -10.22 -4.09 -6.47
C THR A 35 -10.40 -2.86 -5.54
N SER A 36 -11.63 -2.54 -5.08
CA SER A 36 -11.90 -1.43 -4.14
C SER A 36 -11.22 -1.58 -2.77
N THR A 37 -10.80 -2.79 -2.44
CA THR A 37 -10.15 -3.13 -1.18
C THR A 37 -8.82 -2.40 -0.98
N TYR A 38 -8.11 -2.04 -2.05
CA TYR A 38 -6.82 -1.32 -2.01
C TYR A 38 -6.95 0.19 -2.24
N MET A 39 -8.14 0.66 -2.57
CA MET A 39 -8.41 2.05 -2.92
C MET A 39 -8.13 2.99 -1.74
N ALA A 40 -7.58 4.17 -2.01
CA ALA A 40 -7.35 5.18 -0.98
C ALA A 40 -8.67 5.83 -0.50
N PRO A 41 -8.76 6.37 0.72
CA PRO A 41 -9.99 6.98 1.24
C PRO A 41 -10.56 8.11 0.36
N GLU A 42 -9.69 8.92 -0.23
CA GLU A 42 -10.03 10.02 -1.12
C GLU A 42 -10.60 9.54 -2.47
N GLN A 43 -10.20 8.36 -2.95
CA GLN A 43 -10.79 7.74 -4.15
C GLN A 43 -12.21 7.20 -3.90
N ILE A 44 -12.67 7.13 -2.65
CA ILE A 44 -14.05 6.71 -2.32
C ILE A 44 -14.94 7.93 -2.13
N THR A 45 -14.36 9.05 -1.69
CA THR A 45 -15.10 10.24 -1.24
C THR A 45 -15.04 11.41 -2.21
N GLY A 46 -14.01 11.49 -3.06
CA GLY A 46 -13.73 12.62 -3.94
C GLY A 46 -13.81 12.30 -5.43
N LYS A 47 -13.65 13.35 -6.25
CA LYS A 47 -13.57 13.28 -7.72
C LYS A 47 -12.14 13.48 -8.27
N THR A 48 -11.26 14.05 -7.45
CA THR A 48 -9.87 14.33 -7.82
C THR A 48 -8.96 13.62 -6.84
N TYR A 49 -8.06 12.80 -7.36
CA TYR A 49 -7.02 12.15 -6.58
C TYR A 49 -5.68 12.26 -7.32
N ASP A 50 -4.59 12.18 -6.57
CA ASP A 50 -3.25 12.28 -7.11
C ASP A 50 -2.51 10.93 -7.04
N ARG A 51 -1.26 10.91 -7.48
CA ARG A 51 -0.36 9.75 -7.39
C ARG A 51 -0.12 9.20 -5.98
N LYS A 52 -0.62 9.83 -4.90
CA LYS A 52 -0.51 9.29 -3.53
C LYS A 52 -1.49 8.15 -3.27
N VAL A 53 -2.48 7.96 -4.13
CA VAL A 53 -3.39 6.80 -4.06
C VAL A 53 -2.63 5.49 -4.26
N ASP A 54 -1.65 5.49 -5.15
CA ASP A 54 -0.79 4.33 -5.40
C ASP A 54 0.08 4.01 -4.19
N ILE A 55 0.51 5.03 -3.42
CA ILE A 55 1.26 4.85 -2.18
C ILE A 55 0.40 4.15 -1.12
N PHE A 56 -0.87 4.53 -1.01
CA PHE A 56 -1.80 3.88 -0.09
C PHE A 56 -2.05 2.42 -0.47
N ALA A 57 -2.35 2.16 -1.75
CA ALA A 57 -2.55 0.82 -2.26
C ALA A 57 -1.30 -0.07 -2.04
N LEU A 58 -0.12 0.48 -2.31
CA LEU A 58 1.15 -0.21 -2.07
C LEU A 58 1.37 -0.52 -0.59
N GLY A 59 0.92 0.33 0.34
CA GLY A 59 1.05 0.12 1.78
C GLY A 59 0.24 -1.10 2.24
N LEU A 60 -0.97 -1.24 1.71
CA LEU A 60 -1.82 -2.40 1.96
C LEU A 60 -1.24 -3.69 1.39
N ILE A 61 -0.70 -3.63 0.16
CA ILE A 61 -0.01 -4.76 -0.46
C ILE A 61 1.22 -5.14 0.37
N TYR A 62 2.00 -4.16 0.81
CA TYR A 62 3.21 -4.41 1.59
C TYR A 62 2.88 -5.09 2.93
N PHE A 63 1.85 -4.62 3.62
CA PHE A 63 1.33 -5.29 4.81
C PHE A 63 0.88 -6.74 4.51
N GLU A 64 0.12 -6.96 3.44
CA GLU A 64 -0.38 -8.29 3.07
C GLU A 64 0.74 -9.28 2.73
N LEU A 65 1.83 -8.81 2.12
CA LEU A 65 3.00 -9.64 1.81
C LEU A 65 3.73 -10.12 3.08
N LEU A 66 3.75 -9.30 4.12
CA LEU A 66 4.43 -9.61 5.39
C LEU A 66 3.54 -10.36 6.38
N TRP A 67 2.23 -10.06 6.37
CA TRP A 67 1.29 -10.57 7.35
C TRP A 67 0.25 -11.50 6.72
N LYS A 68 0.44 -12.80 6.90
CA LYS A 68 -0.51 -13.81 6.42
C LYS A 68 -1.80 -13.77 7.23
N LEU A 69 -2.89 -13.33 6.62
CA LEU A 69 -4.21 -13.37 7.22
C LEU A 69 -4.82 -14.78 7.06
N SER A 70 -5.03 -15.47 8.18
CA SER A 70 -5.42 -16.89 8.22
C SER A 70 -6.87 -17.17 7.83
N THR A 71 -7.83 -16.32 8.20
CA THR A 71 -9.26 -16.59 7.96
C THR A 71 -10.00 -15.40 7.34
N GLY A 72 -11.08 -15.67 6.60
CA GLY A 72 -11.83 -14.63 5.88
C GLY A 72 -12.52 -13.57 6.77
N HIS A 73 -12.88 -13.92 8.01
CA HIS A 73 -13.50 -12.99 8.96
C HIS A 73 -12.44 -12.10 9.63
N GLU A 74 -11.30 -12.69 10.02
CA GLU A 74 -10.13 -11.94 10.48
C GLU A 74 -9.62 -10.98 9.41
N ARG A 75 -9.63 -11.40 8.14
CA ARG A 75 -9.27 -10.53 7.01
C ARG A 75 -10.08 -9.25 6.97
N GLY A 76 -11.40 -9.31 7.13
CA GLY A 76 -12.25 -8.12 7.05
C GLY A 76 -11.92 -7.08 8.13
N VAL A 77 -11.77 -7.54 9.38
CA VAL A 77 -11.46 -6.67 10.53
C VAL A 77 -10.04 -6.12 10.43
N VAL A 78 -9.05 -6.98 10.24
CA VAL A 78 -7.64 -6.57 10.14
C VAL A 78 -7.42 -5.63 8.96
N TRP A 79 -8.14 -5.83 7.85
CA TRP A 79 -8.04 -4.93 6.71
C TRP A 79 -8.63 -3.55 6.98
N SER A 80 -9.78 -3.48 7.62
CA SER A 80 -10.38 -2.20 8.04
C SER A 80 -9.47 -1.47 9.02
N ASP A 81 -8.89 -2.21 9.97
CA ASP A 81 -7.99 -1.66 10.98
C ASP A 81 -6.68 -1.17 10.35
N ALA A 82 -6.06 -1.95 9.46
CA ALA A 82 -4.86 -1.55 8.72
C ALA A 82 -5.08 -0.26 7.93
N ARG A 83 -6.21 -0.11 7.22
CA ARG A 83 -6.57 1.13 6.51
C ARG A 83 -6.71 2.35 7.44
N SER A 84 -6.92 2.12 8.74
CA SER A 84 -6.96 3.16 9.78
C SER A 84 -5.66 3.23 10.61
N GLN A 85 -4.56 2.71 10.08
CA GLN A 85 -3.24 2.67 10.72
C GLN A 85 -3.20 1.87 12.04
N LYS A 86 -4.15 0.95 12.23
CA LYS A 86 -4.19 0.03 13.38
C LYS A 86 -3.68 -1.33 12.93
N LEU A 87 -2.36 -1.49 12.94
CA LEU A 87 -1.73 -2.75 12.60
C LEU A 87 -1.70 -3.69 13.82
N PRO A 88 -1.70 -5.02 13.63
CA PRO A 88 -1.63 -5.97 14.74
C PRO A 88 -0.41 -5.72 15.64
N GLU A 89 -0.56 -5.92 16.95
CA GLU A 89 0.53 -5.72 17.90
C GLU A 89 1.72 -6.63 17.59
N GLU A 90 1.44 -7.91 17.30
CA GLU A 90 2.46 -8.89 16.91
C GLU A 90 3.19 -8.51 15.61
N PHE A 91 2.47 -7.88 14.66
CA PHE A 91 3.08 -7.32 13.46
C PHE A 91 4.05 -6.18 13.82
N SER A 92 3.61 -5.26 14.67
CA SER A 92 4.41 -4.12 15.12
C SER A 92 5.68 -4.54 15.87
N LEU A 93 5.62 -5.66 16.61
CA LEU A 93 6.76 -6.23 17.33
C LEU A 93 7.73 -6.98 16.39
N THR A 94 7.19 -7.69 15.39
CA THR A 94 8.00 -8.52 14.48
C THR A 94 8.64 -7.72 13.35
N PHE A 95 7.93 -6.69 12.87
CA PHE A 95 8.28 -5.89 11.71
C PHE A 95 8.29 -4.40 12.06
N ALA A 96 9.01 -4.02 13.11
CA ALA A 96 8.95 -2.66 13.66
C ALA A 96 9.27 -1.56 12.63
N LYS A 97 10.25 -1.78 11.75
CA LYS A 97 10.65 -0.79 10.74
C LYS A 97 9.65 -0.72 9.59
N GLU A 98 9.15 -1.87 9.15
CA GLU A 98 8.13 -1.95 8.11
C GLU A 98 6.81 -1.38 8.60
N ASN A 99 6.48 -1.58 9.89
CA ASN A 99 5.32 -0.98 10.54
C ASN A 99 5.35 0.55 10.49
N GLU A 100 6.49 1.19 10.75
CA GLU A 100 6.65 2.65 10.61
C GLU A 100 6.39 3.11 9.17
N ILE A 101 6.99 2.41 8.18
CA ILE A 101 6.83 2.76 6.76
C ILE A 101 5.38 2.56 6.30
N ILE A 102 4.79 1.40 6.58
CA ILE A 102 3.41 1.08 6.19
C ILE A 102 2.45 2.07 6.85
N THR A 103 2.66 2.43 8.12
CA THR A 103 1.84 3.43 8.80
C THR A 103 1.86 4.75 8.05
N LEU A 104 3.03 5.25 7.61
CA LEU A 104 3.13 6.48 6.81
C LEU A 104 2.48 6.37 5.43
N MET A 105 2.54 5.19 4.80
CA MET A 105 1.89 4.96 3.51
C MET A 105 0.36 4.94 3.62
N LEU A 106 -0.18 4.51 4.76
CA LEU A 106 -1.61 4.39 5.04
C LEU A 106 -2.21 5.64 5.71
N SER A 107 -1.50 6.77 5.73
CA SER A 107 -2.04 8.03 6.25
C SER A 107 -3.33 8.42 5.53
N GLU A 108 -4.34 8.85 6.29
CA GLU A 108 -5.64 9.24 5.75
C GLU A 108 -5.51 10.39 4.75
N LYS A 109 -4.66 11.37 5.09
CA LYS A 109 -4.37 12.52 4.24
C LYS A 109 -3.28 12.21 3.21
N PRO A 110 -3.52 12.42 1.89
CA PRO A 110 -2.54 12.19 0.83
C PRO A 110 -1.20 12.92 1.05
N GLU A 111 -1.24 14.15 1.55
CA GLU A 111 -0.07 15.00 1.79
C GLU A 111 0.85 14.49 2.91
N GLU A 112 0.33 13.65 3.81
CA GLU A 112 1.11 13.02 4.88
C GLU A 112 1.81 11.74 4.42
N ARG A 113 1.45 11.22 3.23
CA ARG A 113 2.08 10.03 2.65
C ARG A 113 3.42 10.40 2.00
N PRO A 114 4.43 9.52 2.08
CA PRO A 114 5.72 9.78 1.48
C PRO A 114 5.65 9.85 -0.05
N GLU A 115 6.70 10.43 -0.64
CA GLU A 115 6.93 10.34 -2.08
C GLU A 115 7.46 8.96 -2.45
N ALA A 116 7.14 8.47 -3.66
CA ALA A 116 7.64 7.19 -4.17
C ALA A 116 9.19 7.14 -4.15
N SER A 117 9.85 8.26 -4.45
CA SER A 117 11.31 8.39 -4.39
C SER A 117 11.85 8.23 -2.97
N THR A 118 11.21 8.87 -1.99
CA THR A 118 11.57 8.75 -0.57
C THR A 118 11.35 7.31 -0.09
N LEU A 119 10.21 6.72 -0.42
CA LEU A 119 9.88 5.35 -0.05
C LEU A 119 10.88 4.35 -0.63
N LYS A 120 11.26 4.50 -1.90
CA LYS A 120 12.30 3.67 -2.55
C LYS A 120 13.62 3.74 -1.78
N ALA A 121 14.06 4.95 -1.43
CA ALA A 121 15.31 5.13 -0.69
C ALA A 121 15.26 4.47 0.70
N GLU A 122 14.15 4.58 1.42
CA GLU A 122 13.96 3.94 2.73
C GLU A 122 13.96 2.40 2.62
N LEU A 123 13.23 1.84 1.65
CA LEU A 123 13.20 0.39 1.42
C LEU A 123 14.57 -0.17 1.01
N GLU A 124 15.36 0.56 0.21
CA GLU A 124 16.73 0.16 -0.15
C GLU A 124 17.65 0.13 1.08
N LYS A 125 17.53 1.11 1.99
CA LYS A 125 18.29 1.10 3.26
C LYS A 125 17.88 -0.07 4.16
N LEU A 126 16.59 -0.39 4.23
CA LEU A 126 16.11 -1.57 4.96
C LEU A 126 16.69 -2.85 4.39
N ALA A 127 16.61 -3.04 3.07
CA ALA A 127 17.15 -4.24 2.41
C ALA A 127 18.66 -4.41 2.65
N GLN A 128 19.43 -3.31 2.62
CA GLN A 128 20.85 -3.35 2.95
C GLN A 128 21.11 -3.75 4.41
N THR A 129 20.30 -3.26 5.34
CA THR A 129 20.43 -3.60 6.77
C THR A 129 20.14 -5.08 7.02
N HIS A 130 19.09 -5.63 6.40
CA HIS A 130 18.77 -7.05 6.51
C HIS A 130 19.85 -7.97 5.94
N ASN A 131 20.50 -7.58 4.83
CA ASN A 131 21.63 -8.34 4.29
C ASN A 131 22.83 -8.36 5.24
N LEU A 132 23.12 -7.24 5.91
CA LEU A 132 24.22 -7.14 6.88
C LEU A 132 23.96 -7.98 8.15
N ASP A 133 22.71 -8.03 8.62
CA ASP A 133 22.34 -8.87 9.76
C ASP A 133 22.40 -10.37 9.41
N HIS A 134 22.02 -10.74 8.18
CA HIS A 134 22.11 -12.11 7.69
C HIS A 134 23.57 -12.59 7.51
N GLU A 135 24.48 -11.72 7.07
CA GLU A 135 25.91 -12.04 7.00
C GLU A 135 26.55 -12.19 8.39
N ARG A 136 26.14 -11.37 9.37
CA ARG A 136 26.65 -11.45 10.75
C ARG A 136 26.14 -12.67 11.52
N ALA A 137 24.96 -13.18 11.20
CA ALA A 137 24.39 -14.37 11.84
C ALA A 137 24.98 -15.70 11.33
N THR A 138 25.80 -15.66 10.27
CA THR A 138 26.37 -16.86 9.61
C THR A 138 27.87 -17.05 9.93
N VAL A 139 28.45 -16.21 10.79
CA VAL A 139 29.87 -16.27 11.23
C VAL A 139 29.98 -16.67 12.69
#